data_AF-A0A241ZCC2-F1
#
_entry.id   AF-A0A241ZCC2-F1
#
_cell.length_a   1.000
_cell.length_b   1.000
_cell.length_c   1.000
_cell.angle_alpha   90.00
_cell.angle_beta   90.00
_cell.angle_gamma   90.00
#
_symmetry.space_group_name_H-M   'P 1'
#
loop_
_entity.id
_entity.type
_entity.pdbx_description
1 polymer ?
#
loop_
_entity_poly.entity_id
_entity_poly.type
_entity_poly.pdbx_seq_one_letter_code
_entity_poly.pdbx_strand_id
1 'polypeptide(L)'
;MKRIGIVAVSAATLCWAMYEVSSDNTNTAPRSESNQKVASKNISSNTRNEKLAPQMLLAQTNSLNSSTPVCKYNFNATQEDFDLWNNEYPDFPIKIFPSIIGQKFGFKVEPRPESEYGYVDYVATSKINSPNSINEIGDLTIPHTGIIAFEMELKIPTSTLGSSSLGNSTYYSSSIGFSGVTNNGYTIRSNYWFDMGGYDPDFGENPARLNYYVAYRLSDNSGPNNPYYKGQNMTNNSNEYQRLGMYINQNTKQVGFIVNGVDQGYQSTLPAPLENIRFSVSSSIGIYSNQLFGQELSNELITDHNALQFNYPQGATDMCGNAI
;
A
#
# COMPACT_ATOMS: atom_id res chain seq x y z
N MET A 1 -26.60 26.51 19.60
CA MET A 1 -26.81 25.10 19.18
C MET A 1 -25.47 24.56 18.69
N LYS A 2 -24.86 23.67 19.47
CA LYS A 2 -23.56 23.05 19.15
C LYS A 2 -23.77 22.05 18.01
N ARG A 3 -23.14 22.28 16.86
CA ARG A 3 -23.07 21.29 15.78
C ARG A 3 -21.94 20.33 16.12
N ILE A 4 -22.30 19.10 16.44
CA ILE A 4 -21.38 17.97 16.56
C ILE A 4 -20.85 17.72 15.15
N GLY A 5 -19.55 17.94 14.94
CA GLY A 5 -18.88 17.71 13.66
C GLY A 5 -18.85 16.22 13.38
N ILE A 6 -19.66 15.78 12.43
CA ILE A 6 -19.50 14.47 11.79
C ILE A 6 -18.19 14.56 11.01
N VAL A 7 -17.23 13.71 11.37
CA VAL A 7 -15.96 13.53 10.66
C VAL A 7 -16.28 13.05 9.24
N ALA A 8 -16.26 13.97 8.28
CA ALA A 8 -16.32 13.61 6.87
C ALA A 8 -14.96 13.02 6.50
N VAL A 9 -14.89 11.68 6.55
CA VAL A 9 -13.84 10.91 5.90
C VAL A 9 -13.78 11.37 4.45
N SER A 10 -12.62 11.88 4.03
CA SER A 10 -12.29 12.30 2.67
C SER A 10 -12.87 11.31 1.65
N ALA A 11 -13.99 11.70 1.06
CA ALA A 11 -14.81 10.90 0.16
C ALA A 11 -14.21 10.73 -1.25
N ALA A 12 -12.92 11.01 -1.43
CA ALA A 12 -12.24 10.86 -2.72
C ALA A 12 -11.52 9.51 -2.90
N THR A 13 -11.55 8.59 -1.92
CA THR A 13 -11.10 7.19 -2.14
C THR A 13 -11.57 6.17 -1.09
N LEU A 14 -12.32 6.59 -0.07
CA LEU A 14 -12.75 5.76 1.05
C LEU A 14 -14.27 5.60 1.09
N CYS A 15 -14.82 4.95 0.07
CA CYS A 15 -16.07 4.22 0.26
C CYS A 15 -15.74 2.74 0.13
N TRP A 16 -16.28 1.95 1.07
CA TRP A 16 -16.29 0.49 1.12
C TRP A 16 -15.07 -0.20 1.77
N ALA A 17 -14.77 0.15 3.01
CA ALA A 17 -14.29 -0.82 4.00
C ALA A 17 -15.19 -0.70 5.24
N MET A 18 -16.24 -1.52 5.25
CA MET A 18 -17.15 -1.67 6.39
C MET A 18 -16.41 -2.34 7.56
N TYR A 19 -16.74 -1.88 8.75
CA TYR A 19 -16.47 -2.49 10.05
C TYR A 19 -16.56 -4.03 10.03
N GLU A 20 -15.49 -4.71 10.42
CA GLU A 20 -15.60 -5.97 11.16
C GLU A 20 -14.83 -5.84 12.48
N VAL A 21 -15.59 -5.91 13.57
CA VAL A 21 -15.09 -6.03 14.93
C VAL A 21 -14.41 -7.40 15.03
N SER A 22 -13.08 -7.41 15.17
CA SER A 22 -12.34 -8.64 15.47
C SER A 22 -12.76 -9.15 16.85
N SER A 23 -13.56 -10.22 16.88
CA SER A 23 -13.81 -11.00 18.09
C SER A 23 -13.12 -12.35 17.97
N ASP A 24 -11.82 -12.40 18.27
CA ASP A 24 -11.14 -13.66 18.52
C ASP A 24 -10.36 -13.60 19.83
N ASN A 25 -10.99 -14.13 20.87
CA ASN A 25 -10.29 -14.70 22.00
C ASN A 25 -11.19 -15.73 22.69
N THR A 26 -10.97 -17.01 22.39
CA THR A 26 -10.93 -18.08 23.41
C THR A 26 -10.32 -19.35 22.83
N ASN A 27 -9.12 -19.67 23.33
CA ASN A 27 -8.46 -20.95 23.17
C ASN A 27 -9.33 -22.09 23.72
N THR A 28 -9.51 -23.15 22.93
CA THR A 28 -9.60 -24.52 23.49
C THR A 28 -9.04 -25.52 22.48
N ALA A 29 -8.07 -26.30 22.95
CA ALA A 29 -7.24 -27.24 22.19
C ALA A 29 -8.01 -28.38 21.50
N PRO A 30 -7.49 -28.96 20.39
CA PRO A 30 -7.95 -30.25 19.90
C PRO A 30 -7.07 -31.40 20.43
N ARG A 31 -7.72 -32.44 20.97
CA ARG A 31 -7.13 -33.72 21.35
C ARG A 31 -7.46 -34.76 20.27
N SER A 32 -6.42 -35.48 19.81
CA SER A 32 -6.29 -36.84 19.19
C SER A 32 -7.51 -37.44 18.45
N GLU A 33 -7.39 -38.22 17.38
CA GLU A 33 -6.44 -39.30 17.05
C GLU A 33 -6.91 -39.87 15.68
N SER A 34 -6.02 -40.35 14.81
CA SER A 34 -6.32 -41.46 13.88
C SER A 34 -5.11 -41.79 12.97
N ASN A 35 -4.44 -42.87 13.37
CA ASN A 35 -3.56 -43.78 12.65
C ASN A 35 -3.60 -43.77 11.11
N GLN A 36 -2.42 -43.70 10.47
CA GLN A 36 -2.16 -44.56 9.31
C GLN A 36 -0.68 -44.98 9.23
N LYS A 37 -0.52 -46.28 9.05
CA LYS A 37 0.68 -47.10 9.11
C LYS A 37 1.26 -47.22 7.69
N VAL A 38 2.49 -46.79 7.45
CA VAL A 38 3.23 -47.16 6.22
C VAL A 38 4.65 -47.57 6.60
N ALA A 39 4.98 -48.78 6.15
CA ALA A 39 6.19 -49.51 6.46
C ALA A 39 7.41 -48.96 5.71
N SER A 40 8.52 -48.90 6.43
CA SER A 40 9.87 -48.66 5.95
C SER A 40 10.37 -49.81 5.06
N LYS A 41 10.95 -49.49 3.89
CA LYS A 41 11.89 -50.37 3.18
C LYS A 41 13.11 -49.56 2.72
N ASN A 42 14.25 -49.87 3.34
CA ASN A 42 15.58 -49.53 2.86
C ASN A 42 15.96 -50.45 1.69
N ILE A 43 16.51 -49.91 0.62
CA ILE A 43 17.32 -50.65 -0.37
C ILE A 43 18.52 -49.79 -0.75
N SER A 44 19.70 -50.42 -0.76
CA SER A 44 21.01 -49.82 -0.99
C SER A 44 21.44 -49.81 -2.47
N SER A 45 22.50 -49.03 -2.71
CA SER A 45 23.64 -49.23 -3.61
C SER A 45 23.43 -49.17 -5.14
N ASN A 46 24.08 -48.21 -5.81
CA ASN A 46 25.41 -48.44 -6.41
C ASN A 46 25.98 -47.18 -7.07
N THR A 47 27.26 -46.94 -6.80
CA THR A 47 28.17 -45.98 -7.45
C THR A 47 28.34 -46.23 -8.95
N ARG A 48 28.36 -45.14 -9.74
CA ARG A 48 29.16 -45.05 -10.97
C ARG A 48 29.78 -43.66 -11.08
N ASN A 49 31.10 -43.64 -11.01
CA ASN A 49 31.94 -42.51 -11.40
C ASN A 49 31.94 -42.41 -12.92
N GLU A 50 31.43 -41.32 -13.47
CA GLU A 50 31.79 -40.87 -14.81
C GLU A 50 32.51 -39.53 -14.73
N LYS A 51 33.78 -39.60 -15.14
CA LYS A 51 34.74 -38.51 -15.25
C LYS A 51 34.40 -37.72 -16.51
N LEU A 52 33.72 -36.56 -16.38
CA LEU A 52 33.58 -35.60 -17.47
C LEU A 52 34.64 -34.49 -17.36
N ALA A 53 35.30 -34.25 -18.49
CA ALA A 53 36.34 -33.24 -18.67
C ALA A 53 35.81 -31.81 -18.45
N PRO A 54 36.65 -30.87 -17.96
CA PRO A 54 36.24 -29.48 -17.83
C PRO A 54 36.19 -28.85 -19.23
N GLN A 55 34.99 -28.65 -19.78
CA GLN A 55 34.79 -27.71 -20.88
C GLN A 55 34.97 -26.30 -20.32
N MET A 56 36.06 -25.64 -20.73
CA MET A 56 36.21 -24.21 -20.58
C MET A 56 35.14 -23.52 -21.42
N LEU A 57 34.04 -23.11 -20.78
CA LEU A 57 33.11 -22.18 -21.39
C LEU A 57 33.78 -20.81 -21.39
N LEU A 58 34.16 -20.34 -22.58
CA LEU A 58 34.54 -18.95 -22.82
C LEU A 58 33.39 -18.06 -22.36
N ALA A 59 33.56 -17.45 -21.19
CA ALA A 59 32.74 -16.32 -20.79
C ALA A 59 33.00 -15.19 -21.79
N GLN A 60 32.15 -15.08 -22.80
CA GLN A 60 31.94 -13.81 -23.47
C GLN A 60 31.35 -12.88 -22.41
N THR A 61 32.22 -12.09 -21.77
CA THR A 61 31.81 -10.89 -21.06
C THR A 61 31.25 -9.93 -22.11
N ASN A 62 29.98 -10.11 -22.46
CA ASN A 62 29.21 -9.00 -22.98
C ASN A 62 29.26 -7.96 -21.86
N SER A 63 30.02 -6.90 -22.08
CA SER A 63 29.92 -5.70 -21.26
C SER A 63 28.45 -5.29 -21.28
N LEU A 64 27.74 -5.51 -20.18
CA LEU A 64 26.43 -4.91 -19.96
C LEU A 64 26.63 -3.39 -19.86
N ASN A 65 26.73 -2.74 -21.02
CA ASN A 65 26.18 -1.40 -21.16
C ASN A 65 24.67 -1.58 -21.26
N SER A 66 24.02 -1.84 -20.12
CA SER A 66 22.57 -1.74 -20.01
C SER A 66 22.27 -0.84 -18.84
N SER A 67 22.20 0.47 -19.07
CA SER A 67 21.34 1.28 -18.22
C SER A 67 19.91 0.85 -18.54
N THR A 68 19.45 -0.24 -17.92
CA THR A 68 18.02 -0.57 -17.89
C THR A 68 17.29 0.71 -17.47
N PRO A 69 16.26 1.14 -18.20
CA PRO A 69 15.59 2.39 -17.91
C PRO A 69 15.03 2.34 -16.48
N VAL A 70 15.27 3.41 -15.73
CA VAL A 70 14.76 3.57 -14.36
C VAL A 70 13.23 3.50 -14.41
N CYS A 71 12.65 2.54 -13.69
CA CYS A 71 11.20 2.41 -13.67
C CYS A 71 10.59 3.45 -12.73
N LYS A 72 9.74 4.33 -13.26
CA LYS A 72 9.07 5.40 -12.49
C LYS A 72 7.61 5.53 -12.90
N TYR A 73 6.75 5.76 -11.92
CA TYR A 73 5.38 6.23 -12.14
C TYR A 73 5.32 7.76 -12.11
N ASN A 74 4.47 8.35 -12.95
CA ASN A 74 4.39 9.80 -13.14
C ASN A 74 3.19 10.41 -12.39
N PHE A 75 3.48 11.16 -11.33
CA PHE A 75 2.49 11.92 -10.57
C PHE A 75 2.46 13.36 -11.06
N ASN A 76 1.74 13.61 -12.15
CA ASN A 76 1.72 14.90 -12.85
C ASN A 76 0.47 15.75 -12.62
N ALA A 77 -0.40 15.37 -11.69
CA ALA A 77 -1.50 16.24 -11.26
C ALA A 77 -0.93 17.52 -10.62
N THR A 78 -1.55 18.64 -10.96
CA THR A 78 -1.21 20.00 -10.50
C THR A 78 -2.29 20.50 -9.54
N GLN A 79 -2.03 21.61 -8.84
CA GLN A 79 -3.02 22.15 -7.89
C GLN A 79 -4.33 22.54 -8.62
N GLU A 80 -4.21 23.04 -9.84
CA GLU A 80 -5.33 23.43 -10.70
C GLU A 80 -6.27 22.26 -11.02
N ASP A 81 -5.74 21.02 -11.07
CA ASP A 81 -6.56 19.82 -11.31
C ASP A 81 -7.51 19.51 -10.13
N PHE A 82 -7.31 20.15 -8.96
CA PHE A 82 -8.15 20.02 -7.75
C PHE A 82 -9.02 21.25 -7.49
N ASP A 83 -8.91 22.33 -8.26
CA ASP A 83 -9.62 23.58 -7.99
C ASP A 83 -11.14 23.42 -8.02
N LEU A 84 -11.66 22.59 -8.94
CA LEU A 84 -13.10 22.31 -8.99
C LEU A 84 -13.59 21.68 -7.68
N TRP A 85 -12.85 20.69 -7.17
CA TRP A 85 -13.17 20.05 -5.88
C TRP A 85 -13.10 21.06 -4.74
N ASN A 86 -12.01 21.85 -4.68
CA ASN A 86 -11.80 22.82 -3.62
C ASN A 86 -12.88 23.92 -3.60
N ASN A 87 -13.41 24.28 -4.77
CA ASN A 87 -14.52 25.23 -4.87
C ASN A 87 -15.85 24.62 -4.40
N GLU A 88 -16.08 23.33 -4.61
CA GLU A 88 -17.30 22.62 -4.16
C GLU A 88 -17.23 22.26 -2.67
N TYR A 89 -16.04 21.92 -2.17
CA TYR A 89 -15.78 21.44 -0.80
C TYR A 89 -14.71 22.29 -0.10
N PRO A 90 -14.96 23.58 0.17
CA PRO A 90 -13.96 24.50 0.73
C PRO A 90 -13.49 24.11 2.15
N ASP A 91 -14.29 23.34 2.89
CA ASP A 91 -13.94 22.85 4.23
C ASP A 91 -12.97 21.64 4.20
N PHE A 92 -12.82 20.99 3.04
CA PHE A 92 -11.96 19.82 2.83
C PHE A 92 -11.03 20.03 1.63
N PRO A 93 -10.14 21.04 1.68
CA PRO A 93 -9.30 21.39 0.55
C PRO A 93 -8.23 20.32 0.32
N ILE A 94 -8.09 19.93 -0.95
CA ILE A 94 -7.01 19.08 -1.44
C ILE A 94 -5.88 19.97 -1.94
N LYS A 95 -4.67 19.66 -1.48
CA LYS A 95 -3.42 20.29 -1.88
C LYS A 95 -2.47 19.28 -2.52
N ILE A 96 -1.60 19.77 -3.40
CA ILE A 96 -0.41 19.00 -3.80
C ILE A 96 0.58 18.94 -2.62
N PHE A 97 1.32 17.85 -2.50
CA PHE A 97 2.41 17.75 -1.53
C PHE A 97 3.44 18.89 -1.71
N PRO A 98 3.86 19.56 -0.62
CA PRO A 98 4.80 20.67 -0.70
C PRO A 98 6.23 20.24 -1.08
N SER A 99 6.61 18.98 -0.84
CA SER A 99 7.88 18.40 -1.28
C SER A 99 7.64 17.15 -2.11
N ILE A 100 8.10 17.17 -3.35
CA ILE A 100 8.05 16.03 -4.27
C ILE A 100 9.44 15.80 -4.84
N ILE A 101 10.06 14.68 -4.48
CA ILE A 101 11.39 14.28 -4.97
C ILE A 101 11.26 12.91 -5.61
N GLY A 102 11.11 12.88 -6.93
CA GLY A 102 10.79 11.65 -7.65
C GLY A 102 9.44 11.10 -7.23
N GLN A 103 9.43 9.94 -6.57
CA GLN A 103 8.22 9.28 -6.07
C GLN A 103 8.10 9.33 -4.55
N LYS A 104 8.85 10.26 -3.91
CA LYS A 104 8.76 10.57 -2.49
C LYS A 104 7.99 11.88 -2.30
N PHE A 105 6.95 11.82 -1.48
CA PHE A 105 5.99 12.89 -1.21
C PHE A 105 6.06 13.26 0.26
N GLY A 106 6.58 14.44 0.57
CA GLY A 106 6.85 14.86 1.93
C GLY A 106 6.16 16.18 2.28
N PHE A 107 5.92 16.35 3.57
CA PHE A 107 5.52 17.62 4.15
C PHE A 107 6.02 17.72 5.59
N LYS A 108 6.12 18.95 6.06
CA LYS A 108 6.38 19.27 7.46
C LYS A 108 5.14 19.90 8.06
N VAL A 109 4.75 19.46 9.25
CA VAL A 109 3.61 20.06 9.95
C VAL A 109 4.06 21.35 10.63
N GLU A 110 3.80 22.47 9.97
CA GLU A 110 4.22 23.78 10.48
C GLU A 110 3.41 24.21 11.72
N PRO A 111 4.07 24.77 12.76
CA PRO A 111 3.40 25.37 13.90
C PRO A 111 2.44 26.49 13.47
N ARG A 112 1.25 26.52 14.07
CA ARG A 112 0.24 27.55 13.82
C ARG A 112 -0.59 27.83 15.07
N PRO A 113 -1.17 29.04 15.23
CA PRO A 113 -2.06 29.34 16.35
C PRO A 113 -3.35 28.51 16.29
N GLU A 114 -4.01 28.31 17.44
CA GLU A 114 -5.26 27.54 17.55
C GLU A 114 -6.38 28.08 16.63
N SER A 115 -6.36 29.38 16.32
CA SER A 115 -7.32 30.01 15.39
C SER A 115 -7.19 29.54 13.93
N GLU A 116 -6.08 28.89 13.58
CA GLU A 116 -5.78 28.36 12.24
C GLU A 116 -5.79 26.82 12.21
N TYR A 117 -6.28 26.20 13.28
CA TYR A 117 -6.49 24.76 13.34
C TYR A 117 -7.54 24.35 12.31
N GLY A 118 -7.35 23.16 11.75
CA GLY A 118 -8.17 22.73 10.63
C GLY A 118 -7.63 21.47 9.98
N TYR A 119 -8.24 21.16 8.84
CA TYR A 119 -7.97 19.95 8.09
C TYR A 119 -7.20 20.26 6.81
N VAL A 120 -6.28 19.38 6.44
CA VAL A 120 -5.58 19.46 5.15
C VAL A 120 -5.38 18.07 4.59
N ASP A 121 -5.71 17.92 3.31
CA ASP A 121 -5.37 16.75 2.51
C ASP A 121 -4.26 17.10 1.53
N TYR A 122 -3.22 16.28 1.50
CA TYR A 122 -2.19 16.27 0.48
C TYR A 122 -2.40 15.07 -0.43
N VAL A 123 -2.38 15.28 -1.74
CA VAL A 123 -2.57 14.22 -2.74
C VAL A 123 -1.49 14.32 -3.81
N ALA A 124 -1.01 13.17 -4.26
CA ALA A 124 -0.26 13.02 -5.50
C ALA A 124 -0.89 11.91 -6.32
N THR A 125 -1.21 12.22 -7.56
CA THR A 125 -1.84 11.29 -8.51
C THR A 125 -1.46 11.69 -9.93
N SER A 126 -1.81 10.88 -10.93
CA SER A 126 -1.71 11.31 -12.32
C SER A 126 -2.90 12.18 -12.72
N LYS A 127 -2.73 13.01 -13.74
CA LYS A 127 -3.76 13.97 -14.19
C LYS A 127 -5.09 13.32 -14.59
N ILE A 128 -5.07 12.06 -15.02
CA ILE A 128 -6.26 11.30 -15.43
C ILE A 128 -7.12 10.92 -14.20
N ASN A 129 -6.55 11.02 -13.01
CA ASN A 129 -7.09 10.54 -11.74
C ASN A 129 -7.46 11.70 -10.79
N SER A 130 -7.81 12.87 -11.32
CA SER A 130 -8.33 13.96 -10.49
C SER A 130 -9.58 13.48 -9.73
N PRO A 131 -9.96 14.09 -8.59
CA PRO A 131 -11.05 13.61 -7.73
C PRO A 131 -12.40 13.50 -8.45
N ASN A 132 -12.53 14.17 -9.59
CA ASN A 132 -13.70 14.15 -10.45
C ASN A 132 -13.73 12.95 -11.43
N SER A 133 -12.68 12.12 -11.44
CA SER A 133 -12.54 10.96 -12.32
C SER A 133 -13.06 9.70 -11.64
N ILE A 134 -14.22 9.23 -12.08
CA ILE A 134 -14.78 7.91 -11.70
C ILE A 134 -14.07 6.73 -12.39
N ASN A 135 -13.12 7.01 -13.28
CA ASN A 135 -12.48 5.98 -14.08
C ASN A 135 -11.48 5.22 -13.23
N GLU A 136 -11.54 3.90 -13.20
CA GLU A 136 -10.63 3.05 -12.40
C GLU A 136 -9.51 2.41 -13.23
N ILE A 137 -9.54 2.67 -14.53
CA ILE A 137 -8.55 2.22 -15.50
C ILE A 137 -7.21 2.87 -15.16
N GLY A 138 -6.19 2.03 -15.04
CA GLY A 138 -4.82 2.46 -14.85
C GLY A 138 -4.25 3.13 -16.09
N ASP A 139 -3.33 4.06 -15.89
CA ASP A 139 -2.65 4.82 -16.94
C ASP A 139 -1.26 4.26 -17.29
N LEU A 140 -0.80 3.24 -16.57
CA LEU A 140 0.41 2.51 -16.89
C LEU A 140 0.10 1.05 -17.23
N THR A 141 0.51 0.61 -18.42
CA THR A 141 0.53 -0.81 -18.78
C THR A 141 1.69 -1.52 -18.08
N ILE A 142 1.42 -2.70 -17.52
CA ILE A 142 2.40 -3.53 -16.82
C ILE A 142 2.58 -4.87 -17.53
N PRO A 143 3.70 -5.59 -17.31
CA PRO A 143 3.86 -6.94 -17.82
C PRO A 143 2.67 -7.85 -17.46
N HIS A 144 2.10 -8.54 -18.45
CA HIS A 144 0.96 -9.46 -18.27
C HIS A 144 1.39 -10.91 -17.98
N THR A 145 2.69 -11.15 -17.84
CA THR A 145 3.29 -12.44 -17.52
C THR A 145 4.44 -12.23 -16.54
N GLY A 146 4.82 -13.27 -15.82
CA GLY A 146 5.87 -13.22 -14.83
C GLY A 146 5.39 -12.66 -13.49
N ILE A 147 6.36 -12.25 -12.68
CA ILE A 147 6.12 -11.66 -11.36
C ILE A 147 6.55 -10.20 -11.43
N ILE A 148 5.63 -9.29 -11.13
CA ILE A 148 5.93 -7.87 -10.98
C ILE A 148 6.00 -7.52 -9.49
N ALA A 149 6.88 -6.60 -9.12
CA ALA A 149 7.06 -6.15 -7.76
C ALA A 149 7.24 -4.63 -7.65
N PHE A 150 6.81 -4.08 -6.52
CA PHE A 150 7.00 -2.70 -6.10
C PHE A 150 6.91 -2.60 -4.57
N GLU A 151 7.40 -1.51 -4.00
CA GLU A 151 7.31 -1.23 -2.56
C GLU A 151 6.65 0.13 -2.30
N MET A 152 6.05 0.23 -1.12
CA MET A 152 5.44 1.44 -0.60
C MET A 152 6.00 1.66 0.81
N GLU A 153 6.48 2.87 1.08
CA GLU A 153 7.00 3.25 2.39
C GLU A 153 6.24 4.46 2.94
N LEU A 154 5.89 4.38 4.22
CA LEU A 154 5.27 5.44 4.98
C LEU A 154 6.23 5.85 6.10
N LYS A 155 6.54 7.15 6.18
CA LYS A 155 7.17 7.76 7.35
C LYS A 155 6.07 8.33 8.24
N ILE A 156 5.80 7.68 9.36
CA ILE A 156 4.65 7.91 10.24
C ILE A 156 5.07 8.47 11.60
N PRO A 157 4.16 9.17 12.33
CA PRO A 157 4.40 9.55 13.70
C PRO A 157 4.58 8.32 14.60
N THR A 158 5.42 8.44 15.61
CA THR A 158 5.65 7.40 16.64
C THR A 158 5.05 7.76 17.99
N SER A 159 4.67 9.02 18.19
CA SER A 159 3.96 9.51 19.37
C SER A 159 2.45 9.33 19.20
N THR A 160 1.77 8.87 20.24
CA THR A 160 0.31 8.83 20.29
C THR A 160 -0.29 10.23 20.12
N LEU A 161 -1.31 10.34 19.27
CA LEU A 161 -2.08 11.57 19.15
C LEU A 161 -3.20 11.62 20.18
N GLY A 162 -3.49 12.84 20.60
CA GLY A 162 -4.39 13.16 21.68
C GLY A 162 -5.31 14.34 21.36
N SER A 163 -6.20 14.57 22.32
CA SER A 163 -7.22 15.60 22.31
C SER A 163 -6.62 16.96 22.64
N SER A 164 -7.20 17.96 22.00
CA SER A 164 -6.94 19.35 22.26
C SER A 164 -7.70 19.86 23.48
N SER A 165 -7.28 21.01 23.99
CA SER A 165 -8.01 21.79 25.01
C SER A 165 -9.47 22.10 24.63
N LEU A 166 -9.81 22.04 23.34
CA LEU A 166 -11.12 22.31 22.77
C LEU A 166 -11.99 21.06 22.59
N GLY A 167 -11.50 19.87 22.95
CA GLY A 167 -12.22 18.60 22.83
C GLY A 167 -12.22 17.98 21.42
N ASN A 168 -11.47 18.55 20.48
CA ASN A 168 -11.21 17.94 19.17
C ASN A 168 -9.91 17.16 19.20
N SER A 169 -9.83 16.00 18.57
CA SER A 169 -8.59 15.19 18.54
C SER A 169 -7.83 15.33 17.24
N THR A 170 -6.51 15.43 17.38
CA THR A 170 -5.58 15.43 16.24
C THR A 170 -5.75 14.13 15.48
N TYR A 171 -5.77 14.21 14.16
CA TYR A 171 -5.87 13.04 13.28
C TYR A 171 -4.74 13.08 12.27
N TYR A 172 -4.15 11.92 12.01
CA TYR A 172 -3.23 11.75 10.91
C TYR A 172 -3.54 10.46 10.16
N SER A 173 -3.51 10.53 8.84
CA SER A 173 -3.59 9.38 7.95
C SER A 173 -2.61 9.55 6.79
N SER A 174 -2.02 8.44 6.36
CA SER A 174 -1.11 8.36 5.21
C SER A 174 -1.44 7.13 4.41
N SER A 175 -1.55 7.26 3.09
CA SER A 175 -1.84 6.12 2.24
C SER A 175 -1.13 6.15 0.90
N ILE A 176 -0.77 4.96 0.42
CA ILE A 176 -0.43 4.72 -0.98
C ILE A 176 -1.35 3.62 -1.48
N GLY A 177 -2.08 3.89 -2.54
CA GLY A 177 -2.98 2.93 -3.17
C GLY A 177 -2.71 2.76 -4.64
N PHE A 178 -3.27 1.70 -5.20
CA PHE A 178 -3.39 1.54 -6.63
C PHE A 178 -4.76 1.03 -7.02
N SER A 179 -5.16 1.35 -8.25
CA SER A 179 -6.22 0.62 -8.93
C SER A 179 -5.80 0.23 -10.33
N GLY A 180 -6.54 -0.69 -10.93
CA GLY A 180 -6.29 -1.15 -12.28
C GLY A 180 -7.41 -2.02 -12.77
N VAL A 181 -7.43 -2.31 -14.07
CA VAL A 181 -8.34 -3.30 -14.63
C VAL A 181 -7.61 -4.55 -15.07
N THR A 182 -8.32 -5.66 -15.01
CA THR A 182 -7.88 -6.95 -15.52
C THR A 182 -8.43 -7.19 -16.93
N ASN A 183 -7.82 -8.13 -17.64
CA ASN A 183 -8.17 -8.43 -19.04
C ASN A 183 -9.56 -9.08 -19.22
N ASN A 184 -10.28 -9.34 -18.14
CA ASN A 184 -11.65 -9.84 -18.14
C ASN A 184 -12.65 -8.87 -17.47
N GLY A 185 -12.27 -7.59 -17.31
CA GLY A 185 -13.20 -6.54 -16.90
C GLY A 185 -13.48 -6.45 -15.40
N TYR A 186 -12.55 -6.91 -14.54
CA TYR A 186 -12.58 -6.60 -13.12
C TYR A 186 -11.70 -5.40 -12.81
N THR A 187 -12.19 -4.50 -11.97
CA THR A 187 -11.39 -3.51 -11.26
C THR A 187 -10.72 -4.17 -10.06
N ILE A 188 -9.42 -3.93 -9.91
CA ILE A 188 -8.63 -4.18 -8.71
C ILE A 188 -8.41 -2.87 -7.97
N ARG A 189 -8.56 -2.87 -6.64
CA ARG A 189 -8.20 -1.77 -5.76
C ARG A 189 -7.32 -2.29 -4.64
N SER A 190 -6.28 -1.55 -4.30
CA SER A 190 -5.40 -1.86 -3.19
C SER A 190 -4.98 -0.58 -2.48
N ASN A 191 -4.72 -0.70 -1.19
CA ASN A 191 -4.24 0.41 -0.40
C ASN A 191 -3.33 -0.10 0.71
N TYR A 192 -2.27 0.65 0.99
CA TYR A 192 -1.44 0.57 2.17
C TYR A 192 -1.65 1.85 2.97
N TRP A 193 -2.18 1.70 4.18
CA TRP A 193 -2.78 2.79 4.94
C TRP A 193 -2.30 2.80 6.37
N PHE A 194 -1.93 3.97 6.85
CA PHE A 194 -1.71 4.24 8.25
C PHE A 194 -2.68 5.31 8.74
N ASP A 195 -3.23 5.14 9.93
CA ASP A 195 -3.95 6.21 10.61
C ASP A 195 -3.82 6.13 12.14
N MET A 196 -3.94 7.29 12.79
CA MET A 196 -3.97 7.42 14.23
C MET A 196 -4.73 8.68 14.66
N GLY A 197 -5.27 8.65 15.88
CA GLY A 197 -5.99 9.78 16.45
C GLY A 197 -7.38 9.96 15.81
N GLY A 198 -7.93 11.16 15.93
CA GLY A 198 -9.37 11.38 15.75
C GLY A 198 -10.17 10.78 16.90
N TYR A 199 -11.22 11.49 17.30
CA TYR A 199 -12.05 11.11 18.45
C TYR A 199 -13.35 10.50 17.98
N ASP A 200 -13.61 9.28 18.43
CA ASP A 200 -14.92 8.66 18.37
C ASP A 200 -15.64 8.87 19.72
N PRO A 201 -16.87 9.42 19.74
CA PRO A 201 -17.63 9.63 20.97
C PRO A 201 -17.88 8.37 21.81
N ASP A 202 -17.97 7.21 21.18
CA ASP A 202 -18.30 5.94 21.81
C ASP A 202 -17.05 5.12 22.16
N PHE A 203 -15.95 5.29 21.42
CA PHE A 203 -14.73 4.48 21.55
C PHE A 203 -13.47 5.25 21.98
N GLY A 204 -13.54 6.57 22.04
CA GLY A 204 -12.40 7.42 22.38
C GLY A 204 -11.49 7.68 21.19
N GLU A 205 -10.20 7.91 21.45
CA GLU A 205 -9.23 8.22 20.39
C GLU A 205 -8.84 6.96 19.62
N ASN A 206 -8.81 7.05 18.28
CA ASN A 206 -8.43 5.88 17.50
C ASN A 206 -6.95 5.54 17.74
N PRO A 207 -6.63 4.30 18.12
CA PRO A 207 -5.25 3.87 18.27
C PRO A 207 -4.56 3.88 16.90
N ALA A 208 -3.23 4.02 16.93
CA ALA A 208 -2.45 3.90 15.72
C ALA A 208 -2.61 2.52 15.10
N ARG A 209 -2.90 2.47 13.81
CA ARG A 209 -3.05 1.23 13.05
C ARG A 209 -2.46 1.36 11.67
N LEU A 210 -1.97 0.23 11.16
CA LEU A 210 -1.42 0.08 9.83
C LEU A 210 -2.19 -1.04 9.14
N ASN A 211 -2.67 -0.81 7.93
CA ASN A 211 -3.51 -1.76 7.22
C ASN A 211 -3.06 -1.86 5.76
N TYR A 212 -3.28 -3.01 5.16
CA TYR A 212 -3.16 -3.19 3.72
C TYR A 212 -4.23 -4.13 3.20
N TYR A 213 -4.68 -3.87 1.98
CA TYR A 213 -5.67 -4.72 1.33
C TYR A 213 -5.48 -4.78 -0.17
N VAL A 214 -6.05 -5.83 -0.76
CA VAL A 214 -6.34 -5.91 -2.20
C VAL A 214 -7.75 -6.45 -2.35
N ALA A 215 -8.56 -5.78 -3.16
CA ALA A 215 -9.94 -6.14 -3.40
C ALA A 215 -10.24 -6.05 -4.90
N TYR A 216 -11.22 -6.83 -5.35
CA TYR A 216 -11.68 -6.76 -6.72
C TYR A 216 -13.20 -6.88 -6.86
N ARG A 217 -13.69 -6.30 -7.95
CA ARG A 217 -15.10 -6.31 -8.37
C ARG A 217 -15.19 -6.16 -9.88
N LEU A 218 -16.30 -6.54 -10.50
CA LEU A 218 -16.58 -6.18 -11.89
C LEU A 218 -16.58 -4.66 -12.08
N SER A 219 -15.98 -4.18 -13.17
CA SER A 219 -15.79 -2.75 -13.44
C SER A 219 -17.09 -1.97 -13.69
N ASP A 220 -18.19 -2.67 -13.98
CA ASP A 220 -19.53 -2.09 -14.06
C ASP A 220 -20.18 -1.90 -12.67
N ASN A 221 -19.43 -2.14 -11.59
CA ASN A 221 -19.91 -2.15 -10.22
C ASN A 221 -21.05 -3.15 -9.97
N SER A 222 -21.12 -4.24 -10.74
CA SER A 222 -21.97 -5.38 -10.43
C SER A 222 -21.22 -6.41 -9.56
N GLY A 223 -21.97 -7.33 -8.94
CA GLY A 223 -21.40 -8.42 -8.14
C GLY A 223 -20.80 -8.01 -6.79
N PRO A 224 -20.32 -8.99 -5.99
CA PRO A 224 -19.76 -8.76 -4.66
C PRO A 224 -18.31 -8.27 -4.72
N ASN A 225 -17.92 -7.51 -3.69
CA ASN A 225 -16.51 -7.21 -3.43
C ASN A 225 -15.81 -8.45 -2.87
N ASN A 226 -14.57 -8.69 -3.29
CA ASN A 226 -13.75 -9.79 -2.77
C ASN A 226 -12.46 -9.22 -2.14
N PRO A 227 -12.52 -8.74 -0.88
CA PRO A 227 -11.37 -8.15 -0.22
C PRO A 227 -10.49 -9.20 0.46
N TYR A 228 -9.18 -9.08 0.28
CA TYR A 228 -8.20 -9.55 1.24
C TYR A 228 -7.73 -8.34 2.06
N TYR A 229 -7.83 -8.42 3.38
CA TYR A 229 -7.51 -7.33 4.29
C TYR A 229 -6.63 -7.82 5.44
N LYS A 230 -5.63 -7.02 5.81
CA LYS A 230 -4.82 -7.20 7.01
C LYS A 230 -4.60 -5.88 7.72
N GLY A 231 -4.69 -5.93 9.04
CA GLY A 231 -4.41 -4.81 9.93
C GLY A 231 -3.41 -5.18 11.01
N GLN A 232 -2.65 -4.19 11.46
CA GLN A 232 -1.65 -4.29 12.51
C GLN A 232 -1.87 -3.13 13.50
N ASN A 233 -1.87 -3.45 14.80
CA ASN A 233 -1.87 -2.45 15.85
C ASN A 233 -0.48 -1.81 15.96
N MET A 234 -0.43 -0.48 15.96
CA MET A 234 0.79 0.33 15.97
C MET A 234 0.92 1.22 17.21
N THR A 235 0.11 1.03 18.25
CA THR A 235 0.02 1.92 19.43
C THR A 235 1.35 2.19 20.13
N ASN A 236 2.27 1.22 20.11
CA ASN A 236 3.60 1.32 20.74
C ASN A 236 4.74 1.23 19.72
N ASN A 237 4.46 1.53 18.46
CA ASN A 237 5.45 1.43 17.40
C ASN A 237 6.49 2.55 17.51
N SER A 238 7.76 2.17 17.67
CA SER A 238 8.89 3.11 17.71
C SER A 238 9.56 3.30 16.34
N ASN A 239 9.16 2.52 15.32
CA ASN A 239 9.76 2.60 13.99
C ASN A 239 8.97 3.59 13.12
N GLU A 240 9.57 4.74 12.81
CA GLU A 240 8.91 5.75 11.98
C GLU A 240 8.70 5.28 10.53
N TYR A 241 9.47 4.31 10.02
CA TYR A 241 9.36 3.81 8.66
C TYR A 241 8.63 2.48 8.59
N GLN A 242 7.49 2.46 7.90
CA GLN A 242 6.70 1.26 7.65
C GLN A 242 6.71 0.98 6.15
N ARG A 243 7.08 -0.25 5.77
CA ARG A 243 7.27 -0.62 4.36
C ARG A 243 6.45 -1.85 4.00
N LEU A 244 5.75 -1.76 2.89
CA LEU A 244 5.02 -2.87 2.26
C LEU A 244 5.60 -3.14 0.88
N GLY A 245 6.14 -4.33 0.69
CA GLY A 245 6.42 -4.89 -0.63
C GLY A 245 5.20 -5.64 -1.12
N MET A 246 4.83 -5.42 -2.38
CA MET A 246 3.79 -6.19 -3.05
C MET A 246 4.38 -6.84 -4.29
N TYR A 247 4.02 -8.10 -4.54
CA TYR A 247 4.38 -8.78 -5.77
C TYR A 247 3.21 -9.59 -6.33
N ILE A 248 3.00 -9.48 -7.64
CA ILE A 248 1.86 -10.06 -8.34
C ILE A 248 2.39 -11.03 -9.38
N ASN A 249 2.07 -12.31 -9.20
CA ASN A 249 2.34 -13.32 -10.21
C ASN A 249 1.22 -13.31 -11.24
N GLN A 250 1.48 -12.74 -12.41
CA GLN A 250 0.49 -12.60 -13.49
C GLN A 250 0.10 -13.96 -14.09
N ASN A 251 0.98 -14.97 -14.03
CA ASN A 251 0.66 -16.32 -14.54
C ASN A 251 -0.31 -17.05 -13.61
N THR A 252 -0.02 -17.07 -12.31
CA THR A 252 -0.86 -17.79 -11.33
C THR A 252 -2.01 -16.93 -10.81
N LYS A 253 -1.94 -15.62 -11.01
CA LYS A 253 -2.85 -14.58 -10.48
C LYS A 253 -2.72 -14.40 -8.97
N GLN A 254 -1.65 -14.87 -8.35
CA GLN A 254 -1.46 -14.76 -6.90
C GLN A 254 -0.81 -13.43 -6.54
N VAL A 255 -1.24 -12.85 -5.42
CA VAL A 255 -0.70 -11.61 -4.85
C VAL A 255 -0.02 -11.95 -3.53
N GLY A 256 1.25 -11.58 -3.42
CA GLY A 256 2.05 -11.74 -2.21
C GLY A 256 2.50 -10.42 -1.62
N PHE A 257 2.87 -10.48 -0.35
CA PHE A 257 3.16 -9.31 0.46
C PHE A 257 4.41 -9.54 1.31
N ILE A 258 5.22 -8.50 1.48
CA ILE A 258 6.36 -8.46 2.40
C ILE A 258 6.15 -7.26 3.32
N VAL A 259 5.99 -7.49 4.61
CA VAL A 259 5.70 -6.42 5.59
C VAL A 259 6.94 -6.21 6.45
N ASN A 260 7.53 -5.01 6.38
CA ASN A 260 8.74 -4.66 7.12
C ASN A 260 9.86 -5.73 7.01
N GLY A 261 10.06 -6.27 5.81
CA GLY A 261 11.06 -7.30 5.51
C GLY A 261 10.64 -8.74 5.80
N VAL A 262 9.46 -8.97 6.39
CA VAL A 262 8.93 -10.32 6.64
C VAL A 262 8.02 -10.74 5.49
N ASP A 263 8.49 -11.69 4.69
CA ASP A 263 7.71 -12.28 3.59
C ASP A 263 6.52 -13.08 4.13
N GLN A 264 5.32 -12.69 3.70
CA GLN A 264 4.06 -13.36 4.05
C GLN A 264 3.68 -14.42 3.01
N GLY A 265 4.41 -14.52 1.89
CA GLY A 265 4.05 -15.37 0.77
C GLY A 265 2.83 -14.84 0.01
N TYR A 266 2.26 -15.70 -0.84
CA TYR A 266 1.01 -15.42 -1.54
C TYR A 266 -0.19 -15.54 -0.59
N GLN A 267 -0.93 -14.45 -0.45
CA GLN A 267 -2.03 -14.33 0.51
C GLN A 267 -3.38 -14.02 -0.14
N SER A 268 -3.38 -13.58 -1.40
CA SER A 268 -4.59 -13.28 -2.15
C SER A 268 -4.44 -13.69 -3.62
N THR A 269 -5.54 -13.57 -4.37
CA THR A 269 -5.60 -13.86 -5.80
C THR A 269 -6.37 -12.79 -6.54
N LEU A 270 -6.02 -12.58 -7.81
CA LEU A 270 -6.76 -11.76 -8.76
C LEU A 270 -7.66 -12.63 -9.65
N PRO A 271 -8.81 -12.11 -10.12
CA PRO A 271 -9.71 -12.84 -11.00
C PRO A 271 -9.10 -13.09 -12.39
N ALA A 272 -8.20 -12.23 -12.85
CA ALA A 272 -7.38 -12.40 -14.04
C ALA A 272 -6.13 -11.50 -13.98
N PRO A 273 -5.18 -11.63 -14.94
CA PRO A 273 -4.01 -10.74 -15.01
C PRO A 273 -4.40 -9.27 -15.11
N LEU A 274 -3.65 -8.40 -14.42
CA LEU A 274 -3.81 -6.96 -14.55
C LEU A 274 -3.31 -6.49 -15.92
N GLU A 275 -4.07 -5.60 -16.54
CA GLU A 275 -3.68 -4.93 -17.77
C GLU A 275 -2.93 -3.63 -17.51
N ASN A 276 -3.41 -2.88 -16.53
CA ASN A 276 -2.90 -1.57 -16.21
C ASN A 276 -2.99 -1.32 -14.71
N ILE A 277 -2.22 -0.34 -14.27
CA ILE A 277 -2.17 0.13 -12.89
C ILE A 277 -2.08 1.64 -12.90
N ARG A 278 -2.66 2.26 -11.87
CA ARG A 278 -2.44 3.65 -11.50
C ARG A 278 -2.21 3.73 -10.01
N PHE A 279 -1.39 4.68 -9.58
CA PHE A 279 -1.13 4.91 -8.16
C PHE A 279 -1.72 6.23 -7.70
N SER A 280 -2.15 6.25 -6.44
CA SER A 280 -2.51 7.45 -5.71
C SER A 280 -1.80 7.46 -4.37
N VAL A 281 -1.36 8.64 -3.97
CA VAL A 281 -0.73 8.87 -2.67
C VAL A 281 -1.50 9.96 -1.96
N SER A 282 -1.80 9.76 -0.69
CA SER A 282 -2.47 10.78 0.12
C SER A 282 -1.93 10.88 1.53
N SER A 283 -2.07 12.06 2.11
CA SER A 283 -1.89 12.29 3.54
C SER A 283 -2.91 13.28 4.04
N SER A 284 -3.58 12.93 5.12
CA SER A 284 -4.67 13.69 5.71
C SER A 284 -4.29 14.07 7.13
N ILE A 285 -4.48 15.33 7.49
CA ILE A 285 -4.10 15.85 8.80
C ILE A 285 -5.23 16.71 9.36
N GLY A 286 -5.78 16.30 10.50
CA GLY A 286 -6.58 17.15 11.37
C GLY A 286 -5.67 17.77 12.42
N ILE A 287 -5.30 19.04 12.24
CA ILE A 287 -4.45 19.77 13.18
C ILE A 287 -5.34 20.40 14.24
N TYR A 288 -5.45 19.73 15.39
CA TYR A 288 -6.18 20.24 16.55
C TYR A 288 -5.30 20.38 17.79
N SER A 289 -4.04 19.96 17.75
CA SER A 289 -3.06 20.18 18.81
C SER A 289 -1.66 20.41 18.22
N ASN A 290 -0.70 20.71 19.10
CA ASN A 290 0.70 20.89 18.70
C ASN A 290 1.50 19.59 18.57
N GLN A 291 0.91 18.40 18.80
CA GLN A 291 1.63 17.13 18.90
C GLN A 291 2.38 16.74 17.62
N LEU A 292 1.86 17.14 16.46
CA LEU A 292 2.49 16.88 15.16
C LEU A 292 3.43 18.01 14.74
N PHE A 293 3.49 19.15 15.43
CA PHE A 293 4.27 20.29 14.99
C PHE A 293 5.76 19.96 14.86
N GLY A 294 6.35 20.41 13.75
CA GLY A 294 7.74 20.16 13.41
C GLY A 294 8.02 18.75 12.88
N GLN A 295 7.07 17.81 12.93
CA GLN A 295 7.26 16.48 12.38
C GLN A 295 7.33 16.53 10.84
N GLU A 296 8.28 15.79 10.29
CA GLU A 296 8.44 15.57 8.86
C GLU A 296 7.91 14.18 8.52
N LEU A 297 6.85 14.14 7.72
CA LEU A 297 6.13 12.93 7.33
C LEU A 297 6.20 12.76 5.82
N SER A 298 6.17 11.52 5.35
CA SER A 298 6.30 11.25 3.92
C SER A 298 5.71 9.91 3.49
N ASN A 299 5.40 9.83 2.20
CA ASN A 299 5.03 8.62 1.49
C ASN A 299 6.05 8.41 0.36
N GLU A 300 6.43 7.18 0.08
CA GLU A 300 7.31 6.87 -1.04
C GLU A 300 6.81 5.63 -1.78
N LEU A 301 6.61 5.77 -3.09
CA LEU A 301 6.39 4.64 -3.98
C LEU A 301 7.74 4.26 -4.61
N ILE A 302 8.19 3.03 -4.40
CA ILE A 302 9.43 2.50 -4.96
C ILE A 302 9.10 1.50 -6.05
N THR A 303 9.48 1.85 -7.27
CA THR A 303 9.16 1.09 -8.49
C THR A 303 10.40 0.69 -9.28
N ASP A 304 11.56 1.28 -8.99
CA ASP A 304 12.80 0.99 -9.71
C ASP A 304 13.49 -0.22 -9.07
N HIS A 305 13.86 -1.21 -9.88
CA HIS A 305 14.48 -2.45 -9.38
C HIS A 305 15.73 -2.19 -8.52
N ASN A 306 16.53 -1.16 -8.85
CA ASN A 306 17.73 -0.81 -8.07
C ASN A 306 17.43 -0.21 -6.69
N ALA A 307 16.19 0.21 -6.44
CA ALA A 307 15.77 0.87 -5.20
C ALA A 307 14.90 -0.04 -4.30
N LEU A 308 14.40 -1.16 -4.83
CA LEU A 308 13.70 -2.16 -4.04
C LEU A 308 14.65 -2.76 -2.99
N GLN A 309 14.18 -2.93 -1.77
CA GLN A 309 14.99 -3.40 -0.64
C GLN A 309 14.72 -4.86 -0.26
N PHE A 310 13.54 -5.37 -0.59
CA PHE A 310 13.16 -6.72 -0.25
C PHE A 310 13.62 -7.73 -1.29
N ASN A 311 13.73 -8.99 -0.85
CA ASN A 311 14.01 -10.12 -1.74
C ASN A 311 12.69 -10.64 -2.29
N TYR A 312 12.61 -10.78 -3.61
CA TYR A 312 11.42 -11.26 -4.30
C TYR A 312 11.62 -12.67 -4.86
N PRO A 313 10.53 -13.39 -5.18
CA PRO A 313 10.63 -14.69 -5.84
C PRO A 313 11.47 -14.64 -7.12
N GLN A 314 12.15 -15.73 -7.43
CA GLN A 314 13.00 -15.83 -8.62
C GLN A 314 12.23 -15.48 -9.90
N GLY A 315 12.84 -14.65 -10.75
CA GLY A 315 12.23 -14.18 -11.99
C GLY A 315 11.25 -13.01 -11.80
N ALA A 316 11.23 -12.39 -10.61
CA ALA A 316 10.55 -11.13 -10.41
C ALA A 316 11.21 -10.00 -11.20
N THR A 317 10.36 -9.08 -11.61
CA THR A 317 10.73 -7.85 -12.31
C THR A 317 10.10 -6.67 -11.59
N ASP A 318 10.65 -5.48 -11.79
CA ASP A 318 9.93 -4.27 -11.47
C ASP A 318 8.68 -4.12 -12.36
N MET A 319 7.84 -3.13 -12.09
CA MET A 319 6.61 -2.90 -12.85
C MET A 319 6.85 -2.48 -14.32
N CYS A 320 8.09 -2.18 -14.72
CA CYS A 320 8.47 -1.91 -16.11
C CYS A 320 9.08 -3.13 -16.81
N GLY A 321 9.23 -4.27 -16.11
CA GLY A 321 9.76 -5.51 -16.65
C GLY A 321 11.28 -5.65 -16.56
N ASN A 322 11.99 -4.80 -15.79
CA ASN A 322 13.42 -5.00 -15.52
C ASN A 322 13.60 -6.04 -14.42
N ALA A 323 14.56 -6.95 -14.56
CA ALA A 323 14.83 -7.99 -13.56
C ALA A 323 15.31 -7.40 -12.21
N ILE A 324 14.87 -8.02 -11.11
CA ILE A 324 15.27 -7.73 -9.72
C ILE A 324 16.27 -8.80 -9.25
#